data_AF-A0A7T0BZQ0-F1
#
_entry.id   AF-A0A7T0BZQ0-F1
#
_cell.length_a   1.000
_cell.length_b   1.000
_cell.length_c   1.000
_cell.angle_alpha   90.00
_cell.angle_beta   90.00
_cell.angle_gamma   90.00
#
_symmetry.space_group_name_H-M   'P 1'
#
loop_
_entity.id
_entity.type
_entity.pdbx_description
1 polymer ?
#
loop_
_entity_poly.entity_id
_entity_poly.type
_entity_poly.pdbx_seq_one_letter_code
_entity_poly.pdbx_strand_id
1 'polypeptide(L)' 'MKESFFKVKGVIQSDTDRSEDDFSIFIKAIDDRHAVMLVREYLRNQAPNINGKLVGKVVVHAIERKDDPQ' A
#
# COMPACT_ATOMS: atom_id res chain seq x y z
N MET A 1 16.60 -4.89 -13.99
CA MET A 1 16.30 -5.37 -12.61
C MET A 1 15.19 -6.38 -12.72
N LYS A 2 15.23 -7.48 -11.95
CA LYS A 2 14.17 -8.49 -11.95
C LYS A 2 13.08 -8.07 -10.96
N GLU A 3 11.85 -7.96 -11.44
CA GLU A 3 10.71 -7.70 -10.56
C GLU A 3 10.32 -8.98 -9.80
N SER A 4 9.73 -8.80 -8.63
CA SER A 4 9.16 -9.86 -7.80
C SER A 4 7.78 -9.43 -7.31
N PHE A 5 6.96 -10.39 -6.92
CA PHE A 5 5.68 -10.08 -6.30
C PHE A 5 5.90 -9.77 -4.82
N PHE A 6 5.16 -8.78 -4.33
CA PHE A 6 5.16 -8.38 -2.94
C PHE A 6 3.72 -8.30 -2.46
N LYS A 7 3.48 -8.82 -1.25
CA LYS A 7 2.26 -8.57 -0.50
C LYS A 7 2.57 -7.50 0.54
N VAL A 8 1.98 -6.33 0.39
CA VAL A 8 2.14 -5.20 1.31
C VAL A 8 0.87 -5.07 2.13
N LYS A 9 1.02 -5.08 3.46
CA LYS A 9 -0.08 -4.96 4.42
C LYS A 9 0.12 -3.73 5.30
N GLY A 10 -0.98 -3.11 5.69
CA GLY A 10 -0.95 -1.94 6.55
C GLY A 10 -2.34 -1.40 6.82
N VAL A 11 -2.40 -0.20 7.35
CA VAL A 11 -3.64 0.53 7.61
C VAL A 11 -3.61 1.93 6.99
N ILE A 12 -4.77 2.43 6.62
CA ILE A 12 -5.01 3.84 6.34
C ILE A 12 -5.62 4.41 7.62
N GLN A 13 -4.85 5.23 8.32
CA GLN A 13 -5.33 5.90 9.53
C GLN A 13 -5.99 7.21 9.14
N SER A 14 -7.30 7.32 9.35
CA SER A 14 -8.07 8.52 9.07
C SER A 14 -7.65 9.68 9.98
N ASP A 15 -7.40 10.84 9.38
CA ASP A 15 -7.05 12.06 10.11
C ASP A 15 -8.25 12.65 10.88
N THR A 16 -9.48 12.28 10.51
CA THR A 16 -10.71 12.92 11.02
C THR A 16 -11.31 12.23 12.23
N ASP A 17 -11.29 10.90 12.27
CA ASP A 17 -11.99 10.11 13.29
C ASP A 17 -11.10 9.03 13.93
N ARG A 18 -9.80 9.00 13.60
CA ARG A 18 -8.83 7.99 14.06
C ARG A 18 -9.24 6.56 13.74
N SER A 19 -10.17 6.37 12.81
CA SER A 19 -10.46 5.04 12.28
C SER A 19 -9.25 4.52 11.50
N GLU A 20 -9.11 3.20 11.49
CA GLU A 20 -8.06 2.51 10.75
C GLU A 20 -8.71 1.54 9.78
N ASP A 21 -8.42 1.72 8.49
CA ASP A 21 -8.86 0.82 7.44
C ASP A 21 -7.69 -0.08 7.00
N ASP A 22 -7.80 -1.38 7.27
CA ASP A 22 -6.81 -2.35 6.84
C ASP A 22 -6.74 -2.46 5.31
N PHE A 23 -5.52 -2.57 4.79
CA PHE A 23 -5.28 -2.92 3.39
C PHE A 23 -4.27 -4.07 3.27
N SER A 24 -4.44 -4.86 2.20
CA SER A 24 -3.52 -5.92 1.82
C SER A 24 -3.43 -5.98 0.29
N ILE A 25 -2.37 -5.40 -0.27
CA ILE A 25 -2.19 -5.23 -1.72
C ILE A 25 -1.07 -6.15 -2.22
N PHE A 26 -1.33 -6.84 -3.34
CA PHE A 26 -0.31 -7.55 -4.10
C PHE A 26 0.20 -6.67 -5.23
N ILE A 27 1.53 -6.53 -5.36
CA ILE A 27 2.15 -5.67 -6.37
C ILE A 27 3.46 -6.25 -6.89
N LYS A 28 3.79 -6.00 -8.16
CA LYS A 28 5.12 -6.26 -8.71
C LYS A 28 6.03 -5.07 -8.40
N ALA A 29 7.21 -5.35 -7.87
CA ALA A 29 8.22 -4.32 -7.60
C ALA A 29 9.63 -4.88 -7.75
N ILE A 30 10.65 -4.02 -7.67
CA ILE A 30 12.06 -4.42 -7.80
C ILE A 30 12.69 -4.73 -6.44
N ASP A 31 12.23 -4.04 -5.40
CA ASP A 31 12.62 -4.20 -4.00
C ASP A 31 11.47 -3.72 -3.09
N ASP A 32 11.64 -3.86 -1.78
CA ASP A 32 10.64 -3.48 -0.78
C ASP A 32 10.28 -1.99 -0.83
N ARG A 33 11.25 -1.12 -1.12
CA ARG A 33 11.04 0.33 -1.19
C ARG A 33 10.18 0.69 -2.39
N HIS A 34 10.45 0.07 -3.54
CA HIS A 34 9.63 0.22 -4.73
C HIS A 34 8.20 -0.28 -4.49
N ALA A 35 8.03 -1.41 -3.78
CA ALA A 35 6.71 -1.92 -3.42
C ALA A 35 5.91 -0.93 -2.56
N VAL A 36 6.54 -0.34 -1.54
CA VAL A 36 5.90 0.68 -0.69
C VAL A 36 5.53 1.93 -1.47
N MET A 37 6.41 2.39 -2.37
CA MET A 37 6.14 3.57 -3.19
C MET A 37 4.91 3.35 -4.08
N LEU A 38 4.86 2.22 -4.80
CA LEU A 38 3.74 1.90 -5.68
C LEU A 38 2.42 1.71 -4.93
N VAL A 39 2.44 1.07 -3.76
CA VAL A 39 1.24 0.92 -2.92
C VAL A 39 0.72 2.27 -2.43
N ARG A 40 1.61 3.17 -2.00
CA ARG A 40 1.20 4.52 -1.59
C ARG A 40 0.59 5.32 -2.73
N GLU A 41 1.14 5.19 -3.94
CA GLU A 41 0.60 5.82 -5.14
C GLU A 41 -0.77 5.25 -5.51
N TYR A 42 -0.91 3.92 -5.52
CA TYR A 42 -2.18 3.24 -5.76
C TYR A 42 -3.26 3.69 -4.77
N LEU A 43 -2.95 3.68 -3.48
CA LEU A 43 -3.89 4.12 -2.44
C LEU A 43 -4.29 5.58 -2.61
N ARG A 44 -3.35 6.48 -2.93
CA ARG A 44 -3.65 7.91 -3.19
C ARG A 44 -4.67 8.08 -4.32
N ASN A 45 -4.61 7.22 -5.34
CA ASN A 45 -5.49 7.30 -6.50
C ASN A 45 -6.85 6.60 -6.28
N GLN A 46 -6.93 5.59 -5.41
CA GLN A 46 -8.11 4.71 -5.28
C GLN A 46 -8.86 4.82 -3.95
N ALA A 47 -8.23 5.29 -2.87
CA ALA A 47 -8.90 5.42 -1.57
C ALA A 47 -9.93 6.57 -1.59
N PRO A 48 -10.91 6.58 -0.65
CA PRO A 48 -11.85 7.67 -0.51
C PRO A 48 -11.12 9.01 -0.40
N ASN A 49 -11.25 9.80 -1.46
CA ASN A 49 -10.58 11.08 -1.65
C ASN A 49 -11.59 12.19 -1.40
N ILE A 50 -11.38 13.00 -0.36
CA ILE A 50 -12.06 14.30 -0.27
C ILE A 50 -11.21 15.28 -1.08
N ASN A 51 -11.76 15.81 -2.17
CA ASN A 51 -11.09 16.79 -3.05
C ASN A 51 -9.75 16.31 -3.65
N GLY A 52 -9.60 15.01 -3.94
CA GLY A 52 -8.38 14.47 -4.56
C GLY A 52 -7.21 14.26 -3.60
N LYS A 53 -7.45 14.34 -2.29
CA LYS A 53 -6.46 14.03 -1.25
C LYS A 53 -6.89 12.80 -0.47
N LEU A 54 -5.95 11.86 -0.31
CA LEU A 54 -6.11 10.71 0.58
C LEU A 54 -6.48 11.22 1.97
N VAL A 55 -7.60 10.78 2.51
CA VAL A 55 -8.06 11.18 3.84
C VAL A 55 -7.42 10.26 4.87
N GLY A 56 -6.14 10.50 5.15
CA GLY A 56 -5.42 9.77 6.19
C GLY A 56 -3.96 9.52 5.89
N LYS A 57 -3.33 8.77 6.79
CA LYS A 57 -1.93 8.36 6.74
C LYS A 57 -1.83 6.88 6.45
N VAL A 58 -1.07 6.53 5.40
CA VAL A 58 -0.73 5.12 5.10
C VAL A 58 0.40 4.66 6.03
N VAL A 59 0.10 3.68 6.87
CA VAL A 59 1.08 3.00 7.74
C VAL A 59 1.27 1.59 7.21
N VAL A 60 2.49 1.25 6.79
CA VAL A 60 2.83 -0.09 6.32
C VAL A 60 3.32 -0.91 7.50
N HIS A 61 2.71 -2.06 7.74
CA HIS A 61 3.04 -2.98 8.84
C HIS A 61 3.92 -4.14 8.38
N ALA A 62 3.70 -4.65 7.17
CA ALA A 62 4.44 -5.80 6.66
C ALA A 62 4.64 -5.75 5.14
N ILE A 63 5.78 -6.25 4.70
CA ILE A 63 6.13 -6.48 3.30
C ILE A 63 6.59 -7.92 3.20
N GLU A 64 5.87 -8.74 2.44
CA GLU A 64 6.22 -10.13 2.18
C GLU A 64 6.57 -10.28 0.72
N ARG A 65 7.83 -10.59 0.40
CA ARG A 65 8.20 -11.03 -0.95
C ARG A 65 7.53 -12.39 -1.20
N LYS A 66 6.80 -12.49 -2.31
CA LYS A 66 6.26 -13.74 -2.81
C LYS A 66 7.07 -14.10 -4.04
N ASP A 67 7.65 -15.30 -4.00
CA ASP A 67 8.09 -15.93 -5.23
C ASP A 67 6.85 -16.12 -6.12
N ASP A 68 7.06 -16.05 -7.44
CA ASP A 68 6.00 -16.24 -8.44
C ASP A 68 5.21 -17.50 -8.06
N PRO A 69 3.88 -17.41 -7.81
CA PRO A 69 3.10 -18.62 -7.62
C PRO A 69 3.22 -19.44 -8.90
N GLN A 70 3.93 -20.57 -8.82
CA GLN A 70 4.07 -21.54 -9.91
C GLN A 70 2.70 -22.04 -10.39
#